data_AF-A0A9P0GZ05-F1
#
_entry.id   AF-A0A9P0GZ05-F1
#
_cell.length_a   1.000
_cell.length_b   1.000
_cell.length_c   1.000
_cell.angle_alpha   90.00
_cell.angle_beta   90.00
_cell.angle_gamma   90.00
#
_symmetry.space_group_name_H-M   'P 1'
#
loop_
_entity.id
_entity.type
_entity.pdbx_description
1 polymer ?
#
loop_
_entity_poly.entity_id
_entity_poly.type
_entity_poly.pdbx_seq_one_letter_code
_entity_poly.pdbx_strand_id
1 'polypeptide(L)'
;MCWNLKIELIENTAAVFGAANDKTYSNGEGYIKRQALYSSLTCIPEAKEDPERVAGVCLACSYHCPNSHELVKLYTKGNFRCDYGNSKI
;
A
#
# COMPACT_ATOMS: atom_id res chain seq x y z
N MET A 1 29.72 10.45 -11.24
CA MET A 1 28.46 10.89 -11.91
C MET A 1 27.31 9.88 -11.78
N CYS A 2 27.52 8.56 -11.92
CA CYS A 2 26.42 7.56 -11.83
C CYS A 2 25.83 7.34 -10.41
N TRP A 3 26.59 7.64 -9.36
CA TRP A 3 26.15 7.47 -7.97
C TRP A 3 25.14 8.54 -7.51
N ASN A 4 25.31 9.79 -7.93
CA ASN A 4 24.39 10.88 -7.56
C ASN A 4 22.99 10.67 -8.13
N LEU A 5 22.91 10.16 -9.37
CA LEU A 5 21.64 9.83 -10.01
C LEU A 5 20.89 8.69 -9.27
N LYS A 6 21.64 7.71 -8.73
CA LYS A 6 21.03 6.63 -7.92
C LYS A 6 20.49 7.15 -6.59
N ILE A 7 21.20 8.07 -5.93
CA ILE A 7 20.75 8.66 -4.66
C ILE A 7 19.45 9.45 -4.88
N GLU A 8 19.43 10.32 -5.88
CA GLU A 8 18.26 11.12 -6.21
C GLU A 8 17.03 10.26 -6.56
N LEU A 9 17.24 9.16 -7.31
CA LEU A 9 16.15 8.21 -7.62
C LEU A 9 15.59 7.55 -6.35
N ILE A 10 16.46 7.15 -5.42
CA ILE A 10 16.06 6.51 -4.17
C ILE A 10 15.28 7.50 -3.29
N GLU A 11 15.76 8.73 -3.17
CA GLU A 11 15.11 9.79 -2.40
C GLU A 11 13.73 10.14 -2.96
N ASN A 12 13.64 10.31 -4.29
CA ASN A 12 12.37 10.57 -4.97
C ASN A 12 11.38 9.40 -4.79
N THR A 13 11.87 8.17 -4.87
CA THR A 13 11.05 6.97 -4.63
C THR A 13 10.52 6.94 -3.19
N ALA A 14 11.38 7.20 -2.21
CA ALA A 14 11.01 7.25 -0.79
C ALA A 14 10.01 8.37 -0.49
N ALA A 15 10.12 9.53 -1.16
CA ALA A 15 9.17 10.63 -1.02
C ALA A 15 7.75 10.25 -1.48
N VAL A 16 7.65 9.48 -2.57
CA VAL A 16 6.36 9.06 -3.16
C VAL A 16 5.78 7.84 -2.46
N PHE A 17 6.60 6.82 -2.17
CA PHE A 17 6.14 5.51 -1.71
C PHE A 17 6.33 5.29 -0.20
N GLY A 18 7.08 6.14 0.49
CA GLY A 18 7.44 5.94 1.89
C GLY A 18 8.22 4.65 2.08
N ALA A 19 7.90 3.93 3.16
CA ALA A 19 8.48 2.61 3.48
C ALA A 19 7.75 1.45 2.77
N ALA A 20 7.14 1.67 1.61
CA ALA A 20 6.53 0.58 0.85
C ALA A 20 7.60 -0.41 0.38
N ASN A 21 7.31 -1.71 0.52
CA ASN A 21 8.15 -2.80 0.05
C ASN A 21 7.34 -3.63 -0.94
N ASP A 22 7.96 -3.99 -2.07
CA ASP A 22 7.37 -4.76 -3.16
C ASP A 22 7.53 -6.28 -2.97
N LYS A 23 8.37 -6.70 -2.03
CA LYS A 23 8.75 -8.10 -1.75
C LYS A 23 8.29 -8.60 -0.39
N THR A 24 8.15 -7.72 0.61
CA THR A 24 7.72 -8.09 1.97
C THR A 24 6.38 -7.49 2.32
N TYR A 25 5.51 -8.28 2.95
CA TYR A 25 4.23 -7.79 3.46
C TYR A 25 4.42 -7.00 4.74
N SER A 26 3.81 -5.82 4.82
CA SER A 26 3.97 -4.95 5.99
C SER A 26 3.09 -5.36 7.18
N ASN A 27 2.15 -6.31 7.02
CA ASN A 27 1.23 -6.71 8.10
C ASN A 27 1.94 -7.42 9.28
N GLY A 28 3.08 -8.07 9.00
CA GLY A 28 3.97 -8.69 10.01
C GLY A 28 4.91 -7.71 10.70
N GLU A 29 5.15 -6.54 10.10
CA GLU A 29 5.99 -5.47 10.66
C GLU A 29 5.21 -4.52 11.59
N GLY A 30 3.89 -4.66 11.66
CA GLY A 30 3.02 -3.86 12.51
C GLY A 30 2.64 -2.51 11.88
N TYR A 31 2.70 -1.44 12.67
CA TYR A 31 2.33 -0.10 12.22
C TYR A 31 3.52 0.59 11.55
N ILE A 32 3.37 0.88 10.26
CA ILE A 32 4.41 1.53 9.47
C ILE A 32 4.26 3.05 9.55
N LYS A 33 5.38 3.75 9.80
CA LYS A 33 5.40 5.21 10.00
C LYS A 33 4.82 5.99 8.82
N ARG A 34 5.08 5.55 7.58
CA ARG A 34 4.49 6.08 6.34
C ARG A 34 4.71 5.10 5.20
N GLN A 35 3.66 4.70 4.49
CA GLN A 35 3.76 3.88 3.27
C GLN A 35 2.64 4.23 2.29
N ALA A 36 2.87 4.00 1.00
CA ALA A 36 1.81 4.02 0.00
C ALA A 36 0.83 2.87 0.23
N LEU A 37 -0.45 3.17 0.08
CA LEU A 37 -1.53 2.21 0.28
C LEU A 37 -2.28 1.95 -1.02
N TYR A 38 -2.90 0.79 -1.09
CA TYR A 38 -3.77 0.37 -2.16
C TYR A 38 -5.08 -0.13 -1.57
N SER A 39 -6.15 -0.10 -2.35
CA SER A 39 -7.41 -0.73 -1.97
C SER A 39 -8.00 -1.42 -3.20
N SER A 40 -8.67 -2.55 -3.00
CA SER A 40 -9.40 -3.22 -4.08
C SER A 40 -10.90 -2.95 -3.91
N LEU A 41 -11.47 -2.26 -4.89
CA LEU A 41 -12.91 -2.02 -4.97
C LEU A 41 -13.69 -3.25 -5.44
N THR A 42 -12.99 -4.33 -5.80
CA THR A 42 -13.60 -5.63 -6.16
C THR A 42 -13.56 -6.60 -4.99
N CYS A 43 -12.47 -6.62 -4.20
CA CYS A 43 -12.41 -7.45 -2.99
C CYS A 43 -13.37 -6.94 -1.91
N ILE A 44 -13.60 -5.63 -1.85
CA ILE A 44 -14.52 -4.99 -0.91
C ILE A 44 -15.43 -4.05 -1.70
N PRO A 45 -16.50 -4.57 -2.32
CA PRO A 45 -17.42 -3.77 -3.12
C PRO A 45 -18.10 -2.65 -2.31
N GLU A 46 -18.33 -2.87 -1.01
CA GLU A 46 -18.95 -1.91 -0.10
C GLU A 46 -18.14 -0.61 -0.02
N ALA A 47 -16.82 -0.68 -0.22
CA ALA A 47 -15.93 0.47 -0.24
C ALA A 47 -16.25 1.48 -1.35
N LYS A 48 -17.03 1.10 -2.38
CA LYS A 48 -17.50 2.00 -3.44
C LYS A 48 -18.57 2.97 -2.95
N GLU A 49 -19.35 2.58 -1.95
CA GLU A 49 -20.49 3.34 -1.44
C GLU A 49 -20.23 3.86 -0.02
N ASP A 50 -19.49 3.10 0.79
CA ASP A 50 -19.18 3.40 2.18
C ASP A 50 -17.65 3.47 2.40
N PRO A 51 -17.08 4.69 2.53
CA PRO A 51 -15.67 4.87 2.82
C PRO A 51 -15.19 4.23 4.13
N GLU A 52 -16.07 3.95 5.10
CA GLU A 52 -15.69 3.30 6.36
C GLU A 52 -15.37 1.81 6.16
N ARG A 53 -15.83 1.20 5.06
CA ARG A 53 -15.54 -0.18 4.69
C ARG A 53 -14.26 -0.35 3.90
N VAL A 54 -13.54 0.73 3.57
CA VAL A 54 -12.31 0.67 2.79
C VAL A 54 -11.21 -0.06 3.57
N ALA A 55 -10.67 -1.16 3.03
CA ALA A 55 -9.40 -1.73 3.51
C ALA A 55 -8.20 -1.14 2.76
N GLY A 56 -7.15 -0.85 3.50
CA GLY A 56 -5.85 -0.46 2.97
C GLY A 56 -4.85 -1.61 3.00
N VAL A 57 -4.29 -1.95 1.85
CA VAL A 57 -3.23 -2.96 1.74
C VAL A 57 -1.90 -2.34 1.30
N CYS A 58 -0.80 -2.92 1.76
CA CYS A 58 0.55 -2.51 1.36
C CYS A 58 0.84 -2.87 -0.11
N LEU A 59 1.92 -2.34 -0.67
CA LEU A 59 2.36 -2.60 -2.05
C LEU A 59 2.51 -4.10 -2.35
N ALA A 60 3.21 -4.87 -1.52
CA ALA A 60 3.35 -6.31 -1.74
C ALA A 60 2.00 -7.04 -1.75
N CYS A 61 1.04 -6.65 -0.90
CA CYS A 61 -0.29 -7.24 -0.88
C CYS A 61 -1.11 -6.88 -2.13
N SER A 62 -0.92 -5.70 -2.71
CA SER A 62 -1.66 -5.31 -3.93
C SER A 62 -1.27 -6.18 -5.12
N TYR A 63 -0.03 -6.66 -5.19
CA TYR A 63 0.42 -7.61 -6.23
C TYR A 63 -0.21 -9.00 -6.13
N HIS A 64 -0.81 -9.35 -5.00
CA HIS A 64 -1.53 -10.61 -4.83
C HIS A 64 -3.01 -10.50 -5.23
N CYS A 65 -3.48 -9.28 -5.46
CA CYS A 65 -4.82 -9.07 -5.98
C CYS A 65 -4.86 -9.50 -7.46
N PRO A 66 -5.90 -10.22 -7.90
CA PRO A 66 -6.04 -10.60 -9.31
C PRO A 66 -6.01 -9.39 -10.24
N ASN A 67 -5.39 -9.54 -11.41
CA ASN A 67 -5.30 -8.46 -12.42
C ASN A 67 -6.67 -7.98 -12.94
N SER A 68 -7.73 -8.78 -12.75
CA SER A 68 -9.11 -8.41 -13.11
C SER A 68 -9.79 -7.52 -12.07
N HIS A 69 -9.22 -7.39 -10.88
CA HIS A 69 -9.80 -6.56 -9.82
C HIS A 69 -9.46 -5.09 -10.03
N GLU A 70 -10.42 -4.24 -9.70
CA GLU A 70 -10.23 -2.80 -9.68
C GLU A 70 -9.43 -2.43 -8.43
N LEU A 71 -8.15 -2.13 -8.63
CA LEU A 71 -7.25 -1.61 -7.60
C LEU A 71 -7.10 -0.10 -7.74
N VAL A 72 -7.28 0.62 -6.63
CA VAL A 72 -7.00 2.05 -6.54
C VAL A 72 -5.76 2.29 -5.68
N LYS A 73 -4.89 3.19 -6.14
CA LYS A 73 -3.77 3.69 -5.36
C LYS A 73 -4.26 4.83 -4.48
N LEU A 74 -4.02 4.71 -3.18
CA LEU A 74 -4.35 5.73 -2.19
C LEU A 74 -3.11 6.60 -1.89
N TYR A 75 -3.35 7.72 -1.20
CA TYR A 75 -2.26 8.52 -0.65
C TYR A 75 -1.47 7.75 0.41
N THR A 76 -0.21 8.13 0.60
CA THR A 76 0.59 7.58 1.68
C THR A 76 -0.05 7.91 3.03
N LYS A 77 -0.21 6.91 3.89
CA LYS A 77 -0.74 7.08 5.25
C LYS A 77 0.34 6.76 6.28
N GLY A 78 0.36 7.53 7.35
CA GLY A 78 1.24 7.28 8.48
C GLY A 78 0.60 6.42 9.55
N ASN A 79 1.44 5.75 10.35
CA ASN A 79 1.05 4.86 11.43
C ASN A 79 -0.07 3.89 11.01
N PHE A 80 0.14 3.19 9.90
CA PHE A 80 -0.84 2.30 9.29
C PHE A 80 -0.32 0.87 9.27
N ARG A 81 -1.19 -0.07 9.63
CA ARG A 81 -0.94 -1.52 9.52
C ARG A 81 -1.76 -2.06 8.37
N CYS A 82 -1.11 -2.83 7.50
CA CYS A 82 -1.78 -3.47 6.36
C CYS A 82 -2.92 -4.38 6.82
N ASP A 83 -4.06 -4.24 6.16
CA ASP A 83 -5.32 -4.91 6.47
C ASP A 83 -5.42 -6.33 5.90
N TYR A 84 -4.46 -6.75 5.10
CA TYR A 84 -4.44 -8.10 4.54
C TYR A 84 -4.39 -9.16 5.64
N GLY A 85 -5.42 -10.02 5.68
CA GLY A 85 -5.60 -11.05 6.70
C GLY A 85 -6.24 -10.56 8.00
N ASN A 86 -6.70 -9.30 8.06
CA ASN A 86 -7.47 -8.78 9.19
C ASN A 86 -8.95 -9.18 9.06
N SER A 87 -9.44 -10.01 9.97
CA SER A 87 -10.82 -10.52 9.97
C SER A 87 -11.87 -9.51 10.46
N LYS A 88 -11.45 -8.31 10.86
CA LYS A 88 -12.34 -7.27 11.42
C LYS A 88 -12.76 -6.19 10.41
N ILE A 89 -12.34 -6.34 9.16
CA ILE A 89 -12.72 -5.47 8.04
C ILE A 89 -13.89 -6.11 7.31
#